data_AF-A0A1F9Y857-F1
#
_entry.id   AF-A0A1F9Y857-F1
#
_cell.length_a   1.000
_cell.length_b   1.000
_cell.length_c   1.000
_cell.angle_alpha   90.00
_cell.angle_beta   90.00
_cell.angle_gamma   90.00
#
_symmetry.space_group_name_H-M   'P 1'
#
loop_
_entity.id
_entity.type
_entity.pdbx_description
1 polymer ?
#
loop_
_entity_poly.entity_id
_entity_poly.type
_entity_poly.pdbx_seq_one_letter_code
_entity_poly.pdbx_strand_id
1 'polypeptide(L)'
;MNVHEETLPQSLRVGLSRFFWEKRTALYAEIKKTTFSRTVPVFYLGAEVRPIMPVMLRAGLGEWSADHRGVYCFGATFSAEGFALTYAFNSYPDLAWDSGHRLGLSYKIMD
;
A
#
# COMPACT_ATOMS: atom_id res chain seq x y z
N MET A 1 -2.80 39.10 11.23
CA MET A 1 -2.56 37.67 11.48
C MET A 1 -3.18 36.94 10.29
N ASN A 2 -2.39 36.60 9.28
CA ASN A 2 -2.90 35.95 8.08
C ASN A 2 -3.17 34.49 8.42
N VAL A 3 -4.44 34.12 8.49
CA VAL A 3 -4.85 32.72 8.53
C VAL A 3 -4.49 32.15 7.16
N HIS A 4 -3.36 31.44 7.06
CA HIS A 4 -3.14 30.58 5.92
C HIS A 4 -4.21 29.51 5.98
N GLU A 5 -5.20 29.59 5.07
CA GLU A 5 -6.11 28.48 4.83
C GLU A 5 -5.26 27.30 4.38
N GLU A 6 -4.98 26.37 5.31
CA GLU A 6 -4.38 25.09 5.01
C GLU A 6 -5.36 24.31 4.12
N THR A 7 -5.21 24.48 2.82
CA THR A 7 -5.99 23.76 1.83
C THR A 7 -5.53 22.31 1.86
N LEU A 8 -6.41 21.41 2.31
CA LEU A 8 -6.11 19.98 2.34
C LEU A 8 -5.72 19.51 0.93
N PRO A 9 -4.61 18.77 0.77
CA PRO A 9 -4.18 18.30 -0.53
C PRO A 9 -5.22 17.33 -1.09
N GLN A 10 -5.99 17.77 -2.08
CA GLN A 10 -6.88 16.88 -2.81
C GLN A 10 -6.05 15.97 -3.70
N SER A 11 -6.38 14.68 -3.74
CA SER A 11 -5.73 13.72 -4.62
C SER A 11 -6.74 12.87 -5.37
N LEU A 12 -6.51 12.70 -6.67
CA LEU A 12 -7.20 11.72 -7.51
C LEU A 12 -6.37 10.43 -7.55
N ARG A 13 -7.03 9.29 -7.35
CA ARG A 13 -6.41 7.95 -7.46
C ARG A 13 -7.20 7.11 -8.45
N VAL A 14 -6.50 6.43 -9.34
CA VAL A 14 -7.08 5.46 -10.27
C VAL A 14 -6.27 4.18 -10.16
N GLY A 15 -6.95 3.06 -9.89
CA GLY A 15 -6.32 1.77 -9.67
C GLY A 15 -7.02 0.65 -10.41
N LEU A 16 -6.25 -0.40 -10.70
CA LEU A 16 -6.70 -1.64 -11.31
C LEU A 16 -6.12 -2.83 -10.55
N SER A 17 -6.90 -3.91 -10.48
CA SER A 17 -6.48 -5.16 -9.86
C SER A 17 -6.93 -6.35 -10.68
N ARG A 18 -6.10 -7.40 -10.75
CA ARG A 18 -6.45 -8.65 -11.41
C ARG A 18 -6.07 -9.85 -10.55
N PHE A 19 -7.02 -10.75 -10.38
CA PHE A 19 -6.82 -12.03 -9.68
C PHE A 19 -6.48 -13.14 -10.68
N PHE A 20 -5.62 -14.05 -10.25
CA PHE A 20 -5.13 -15.21 -10.99
C PHE A 20 -5.20 -16.46 -10.10
N TRP A 21 -5.09 -17.65 -10.72
CA TRP A 21 -5.01 -18.96 -10.06
C TRP A 21 -5.98 -19.12 -8.89
N GLU A 22 -7.28 -19.27 -9.20
CA GLU A 22 -8.32 -19.46 -8.19
C GLU A 22 -8.34 -18.39 -7.10
N LYS A 23 -7.98 -17.15 -7.45
CA LYS A 23 -7.88 -15.99 -6.54
C LYS A 23 -6.79 -16.12 -5.47
N ARG A 24 -5.81 -17.02 -5.66
CA ARG A 24 -4.64 -17.12 -4.77
C ARG A 24 -3.64 -16.00 -5.02
N THR A 25 -3.55 -15.49 -6.24
CA THR A 25 -2.62 -14.42 -6.58
C THR A 25 -3.37 -13.22 -7.12
N ALA A 26 -2.90 -12.02 -6.80
CA ALA A 26 -3.41 -10.79 -7.39
C ALA A 26 -2.28 -9.82 -7.71
N LEU A 27 -2.46 -9.05 -8.78
CA LEU A 27 -1.61 -7.92 -9.12
C LEU A 27 -2.43 -6.64 -9.04
N TYR A 28 -1.79 -5.57 -8.58
CA TYR A 28 -2.37 -4.26 -8.36
C TYR A 28 -1.50 -3.18 -8.99
N ALA A 29 -2.13 -2.20 -9.62
CA ALA A 29 -1.47 -0.99 -10.06
C ALA A 29 -2.35 0.21 -9.72
N GLU A 30 -1.77 1.27 -9.18
CA GLU A 30 -2.46 2.53 -8.88
C GLU A 30 -1.62 3.72 -9.33
N ILE A 31 -2.29 4.76 -9.82
CA ILE A 31 -1.70 6.07 -10.09
C ILE A 31 -2.42 7.09 -9.22
N LYS A 32 -1.64 7.89 -8.48
CA LYS A 32 -2.12 9.01 -7.65
C LYS A 32 -1.60 10.32 -8.23
N LYS A 33 -2.48 11.32 -8.36
CA LYS A 33 -2.12 12.71 -8.68
C LYS A 33 -2.71 13.65 -7.64
N THR A 34 -1.89 14.52 -7.08
CA THR A 34 -2.33 15.56 -6.13
C THR A 34 -2.76 16.81 -6.90
N THR A 35 -4.05 17.15 -6.85
CA THR A 35 -4.78 18.02 -7.78
C THR A 35 -4.27 19.47 -7.82
N PHE A 36 -3.79 20.01 -6.70
CA PHE A 36 -3.37 21.42 -6.58
C PHE A 36 -1.87 21.66 -6.61
N SER A 37 -1.10 20.62 -6.88
CA SER A 37 0.36 20.70 -6.91
C SER A 37 0.86 20.35 -8.30
N ARG A 38 1.94 21.01 -8.77
CA ARG A 38 2.66 20.60 -9.99
C ARG A 38 3.38 19.26 -9.86
N THR A 39 3.08 18.49 -8.81
CA THR A 39 3.77 17.26 -8.44
C THR A 39 3.56 16.20 -9.49
N VAL A 40 4.64 15.49 -9.80
CA VAL A 40 4.67 14.35 -10.70
C VAL A 40 3.69 13.27 -10.20
N PRO A 41 2.93 12.61 -11.08
CA PRO A 41 2.10 11.49 -10.68
C PRO A 41 2.92 10.41 -9.99
N VAL A 42 2.32 9.79 -8.99
CA VAL A 42 2.93 8.77 -8.16
C VAL A 42 2.31 7.42 -8.51
N PHE A 43 3.17 6.44 -8.78
CA PHE A 43 2.78 5.11 -9.20
C PHE A 43 2.99 4.12 -8.05
N TYR A 44 2.07 3.16 -7.96
CA TYR A 44 2.11 2.06 -7.02
C TYR A 44 1.90 0.77 -7.78
N LEU A 45 2.72 -0.23 -7.49
CA LEU A 45 2.61 -1.58 -8.02
C LEU A 45 2.63 -2.55 -6.85
N GLY A 46 1.79 -3.57 -6.88
CA GLY A 46 1.71 -4.55 -5.81
C GLY A 46 1.34 -5.93 -6.32
N ALA A 47 1.74 -6.93 -5.55
CA ALA A 47 1.35 -8.31 -5.73
C ALA A 47 0.93 -8.88 -4.39
N GLU A 48 -0.04 -9.79 -4.43
CA GLU A 48 -0.49 -10.57 -3.30
C GLU A 48 -0.47 -12.05 -3.69
N VAL A 49 -0.01 -12.92 -2.78
CA VAL A 49 -0.04 -14.38 -2.94
C VAL A 49 -0.58 -15.00 -1.66
N ARG A 50 -1.51 -15.96 -1.79
CA ARG A 50 -2.04 -16.81 -0.73
C ARG A 50 -1.45 -18.22 -0.90
N PRO A 51 -0.23 -18.49 -0.40
CA PRO A 51 0.41 -19.78 -0.63
C PRO A 51 -0.35 -20.92 0.06
N ILE A 52 -0.87 -20.65 1.26
CA ILE A 52 -1.65 -21.58 2.06
C ILE A 52 -2.63 -20.76 2.89
N MET A 53 -3.89 -21.19 2.98
CA MET A 53 -4.80 -20.61 3.98
C MET A 53 -4.31 -21.05 5.36
N PRO A 54 -4.13 -20.15 6.35
CA PRO A 54 -4.68 -18.78 6.47
C PRO A 54 -3.73 -17.61 6.12
N VAL A 55 -2.62 -17.87 5.43
CA VAL A 55 -1.53 -16.90 5.20
C VAL A 55 -1.68 -16.19 3.85
N MET A 56 -1.42 -14.89 3.85
CA MET A 56 -1.32 -14.04 2.69
C MET A 56 -0.01 -13.26 2.75
N LEU A 57 0.71 -13.21 1.64
CA LEU A 57 1.94 -12.45 1.48
C LEU A 57 1.70 -11.32 0.48
N ARG A 58 2.31 -10.16 0.73
CA ARG A 58 2.23 -8.98 -0.13
C ARG A 58 3.62 -8.43 -0.37
N ALA A 59 3.86 -7.96 -1.58
CA ALA A 59 5.04 -7.20 -1.92
C ALA A 59 4.67 -6.11 -2.95
N GLY A 60 5.39 -5.01 -2.97
CA GLY A 60 5.10 -3.94 -3.91
C GLY A 60 6.15 -2.84 -3.94
N LEU A 61 5.98 -1.97 -4.93
CA LEU A 61 6.67 -0.69 -5.08
C LEU A 61 5.64 0.40 -4.81
N GLY A 62 5.78 1.11 -3.71
CA GLY A 62 5.00 2.29 -3.37
C GLY A 62 5.69 3.58 -3.79
N GLU A 63 4.91 4.65 -3.94
CA GLU A 63 5.41 6.02 -4.05
C GLU A 63 6.50 6.28 -5.12
N TRP A 64 6.47 5.56 -6.24
CA TRP A 64 7.44 5.78 -7.32
C TRP A 64 7.04 6.97 -8.19
N SER A 65 7.95 7.91 -8.41
CA SER A 65 7.76 9.03 -9.34
C SER A 65 9.10 9.40 -10.01
N ALA A 66 9.10 10.39 -10.89
CA ALA A 66 10.34 10.89 -11.49
C ALA A 66 11.29 11.51 -10.45
N ASP A 67 10.75 12.00 -9.34
CA ASP A 67 11.50 12.76 -8.32
C ASP A 67 11.81 11.94 -7.06
N HIS A 68 11.18 10.76 -6.91
CA HIS A 68 11.35 9.90 -5.74
C HIS A 68 11.62 8.45 -6.16
N ARG A 69 12.70 7.86 -5.63
CA ARG A 69 12.90 6.41 -5.76
C ARG A 69 11.84 5.72 -4.93
N GLY A 70 11.10 4.80 -5.56
CA GLY A 70 9.96 4.17 -4.94
C GLY A 70 10.32 3.44 -3.63
N VAL A 71 9.33 3.29 -2.79
CA VAL A 71 9.36 2.59 -1.50
C VAL A 71 9.12 1.11 -1.76
N TYR A 72 10.00 0.24 -1.27
CA TYR A 72 9.75 -1.20 -1.34
C TYR A 72 8.91 -1.63 -0.15
N CYS A 73 7.76 -2.24 -0.41
CA CYS A 73 6.82 -2.68 0.61
C CYS A 73 6.74 -4.20 0.63
N PHE A 74 6.81 -4.80 1.81
CA PHE A 74 6.59 -6.23 2.03
C PHE A 74 5.63 -6.41 3.20
N GLY A 75 4.83 -7.47 3.18
CA GLY A 75 3.92 -7.74 4.28
C GLY A 75 3.38 -9.15 4.29
N ALA A 76 2.85 -9.53 5.43
CA ALA A 76 2.16 -10.78 5.63
C ALA A 76 0.90 -10.56 6.46
N THR A 77 -0.16 -11.28 6.13
CA THR A 77 -1.39 -11.34 6.90
C THR A 77 -1.67 -12.79 7.26
N PHE A 78 -1.97 -13.04 8.53
CA PHE A 78 -2.48 -14.31 9.02
C PHE A 78 -3.93 -14.11 9.46
N SER A 79 -4.86 -14.91 8.93
CA SER A 79 -6.30 -14.76 9.20
C SER A 79 -6.97 -16.04 9.72
N ALA A 80 -7.36 -16.07 10.98
CA ALA A 80 -8.04 -17.23 11.60
C ALA A 80 -9.32 -16.79 12.30
N GLU A 81 -10.42 -17.53 12.12
CA GLU A 81 -11.66 -17.39 12.91
C GLU A 81 -12.20 -15.95 13.01
N GLY A 82 -12.15 -15.20 11.91
CA GLY A 82 -12.60 -13.80 11.87
C GLY A 82 -11.57 -12.77 12.37
N PHE A 83 -10.47 -13.21 12.99
CA PHE A 83 -9.32 -12.36 13.30
C PHE A 83 -8.33 -12.32 12.13
N ALA A 84 -7.67 -11.18 11.95
CA ALA A 84 -6.52 -11.08 11.07
C ALA A 84 -5.42 -10.20 11.69
N LEU A 85 -4.20 -10.74 11.72
CA LEU A 85 -2.98 -10.04 12.09
C LEU A 85 -2.21 -9.72 10.81
N THR A 86 -1.92 -8.45 10.60
CA THR A 86 -1.18 -7.97 9.44
C THR A 86 0.10 -7.28 9.89
N TYR A 87 1.22 -7.66 9.28
CA TYR A 87 2.48 -6.97 9.42
C TYR A 87 2.91 -6.45 8.04
N ALA A 88 3.41 -5.21 8.00
CA ALA A 88 3.99 -4.61 6.81
C ALA A 88 5.29 -3.88 7.15
N PHE A 89 6.23 -3.93 6.22
CA PHE A 89 7.53 -3.31 6.24
C PHE A 89 7.71 -2.48 4.97
N ASN A 90 8.12 -1.23 5.14
CA ASN A 90 8.43 -0.31 4.06
C ASN A 90 9.90 0.07 4.14
N SER A 91 10.65 -0.11 3.06
CA SER A 91 12.05 0.30 2.93
C SER A 91 12.16 1.49 2.00
N TYR A 92 12.84 2.54 2.48
CA TYR A 92 13.08 3.78 1.75
C TYR A 92 14.55 3.77 1.28
N PRO A 93 14.85 3.36 0.03
CA PRO A 93 16.23 3.16 -0.43
C PRO A 93 17.10 4.42 -0.39
N ASP A 94 16.49 5.61 -0.46
CA ASP A 94 17.18 6.91 -0.38
C ASP A 94 17.50 7.33 1.06
N LEU A 95 16.94 6.64 2.05
CA LEU A 95 17.14 6.89 3.46
C LEU A 95 17.75 5.62 4.05
N ALA A 96 19.08 5.55 4.09
CA ALA A 96 19.86 4.33 4.38
C ALA A 96 19.48 3.58 5.69
N TRP A 97 18.69 4.20 6.56
CA TRP A 97 18.23 3.65 7.84
C TRP A 97 16.75 3.89 8.12
N ASP A 98 15.99 4.49 7.19
CA ASP A 98 14.58 4.77 7.40
C ASP A 98 13.74 3.62 6.86
N SER A 99 13.00 3.00 7.78
CA SER A 99 12.09 1.93 7.46
C SER A 99 10.86 2.00 8.32
N GLY A 100 9.70 1.87 7.69
CA GLY A 100 8.41 1.89 8.35
C GLY A 100 7.95 0.48 8.68
N HIS A 101 7.67 0.21 9.96
CA HIS A 101 7.01 -1.02 10.39
C HIS A 101 5.56 -0.71 10.75
N ARG A 102 4.62 -1.52 10.27
CA ARG A 102 3.19 -1.38 10.57
C ARG A 102 2.63 -2.71 11.02
N LEU A 103 2.05 -2.73 12.21
CA LEU A 103 1.29 -3.85 12.73
C LEU A 103 -0.19 -3.45 12.77
N GLY A 104 -1.04 -4.30 12.21
CA GLY A 104 -2.49 -4.12 12.19
C GLY A 104 -3.20 -5.36 12.70
N LEU A 105 -4.21 -5.16 13.53
CA LEU A 105 -5.11 -6.20 13.99
C LEU A 105 -6.53 -5.83 13.55
N SER A 106 -7.24 -6.77 12.95
CA SER A 106 -8.64 -6.60 12.59
C SER A 106 -9.45 -7.80 13.05
N TYR A 107 -10.71 -7.56 13.39
CA TYR A 107 -11.68 -8.58 13.74
C TYR A 107 -12.96 -8.36 12.92
N LYS A 108 -13.51 -9.43 12.38
CA LYS A 108 -14.79 -9.44 11.68
C LYS A 108 -15.85 -9.98 12.63
N ILE A 109 -16.81 -9.13 12.98
CA ILE A 109 -18.03 -9.54 13.68
C ILE A 109 -18.87 -10.36 12.68
N MET A 110 -19.25 -11.57 13.08
CA MET A 110 -20.14 -12.43 12.30
C MET A 110 -21.52 -12.36 12.92
N ASP A 111 -22.52 -12.03 12.10
CA ASP A 111 -23.95 -12.13 12.44
C ASP A 111 -24.44 -13.58 12.31
#